data_AF-A0A376KRU5-F1
#
_entry.id   AF-A0A376KRU5-F1
#
_cell.length_a   1.000
_cell.length_b   1.000
_cell.length_c   1.000
_cell.angle_alpha   90.00
_cell.angle_beta   90.00
_cell.angle_gamma   90.00
#
_symmetry.space_group_name_H-M   'P 1'
#
loop_
_entity.id
_entity.type
_entity.pdbx_description
1 polymer ?
#
loop_
_entity_poly.entity_id
_entity_poly.type
_entity_poly.pdbx_seq_one_letter_code
_entity_poly.pdbx_strand_id
1 'polypeptide(L)'
;MTKRMPVAEIVEALSKWFDVSRYDALKDLTLEQIYAELERRMFVYKARQQWETLDDKHRNAVIHHDAMIHSGRVLLEDKWISESHMLSHSYAVRPMTRNSLFNYGRAMYRLENTPPEENVSVSSDYISEYLKQGGLNPANKMLIEIDLEEASSDDLAEHLKVLISQWQKHLNVPKPPEKDFRFGHKTFQKILDYKIIPLMDLIAWEQLNNQKIKYPVLAGILHPDMRYARGSEPNQRH
;
A
#
# COMPACT_ATOMS: atom_id res chain seq x y z
N MET A 1 8.20 25.27 16.16
CA MET A 1 9.37 24.38 16.33
C MET A 1 9.02 23.31 17.35
N THR A 2 8.74 22.08 16.92
CA THR A 2 8.49 20.97 17.86
C THR A 2 9.82 20.59 18.52
N LYS A 3 9.88 20.61 19.86
CA LYS A 3 11.08 20.28 20.64
C LYS A 3 11.44 18.81 20.38
N ARG A 4 12.69 18.51 20.01
CA ARG A 4 13.18 17.13 19.95
C ARG A 4 13.25 16.55 21.36
N MET A 5 12.65 15.39 21.55
CA MET A 5 12.69 14.67 22.81
C MET A 5 14.07 14.04 23.02
N PRO A 6 14.60 14.03 24.26
CA PRO A 6 15.72 13.18 24.65
C PRO A 6 15.45 11.70 24.35
N VAL A 7 16.51 10.93 24.09
CA VAL A 7 16.39 9.49 23.78
C VAL A 7 15.65 8.73 24.89
N ALA A 8 15.87 9.07 26.16
CA ALA A 8 15.21 8.42 27.30
C ALA A 8 13.68 8.61 27.27
N GLU A 9 13.21 9.82 26.97
CA GLU A 9 11.77 10.11 26.84
C GLU A 9 11.15 9.40 25.64
N ILE A 10 11.88 9.27 24.53
CA ILE A 10 11.44 8.49 23.37
C ILE A 10 11.30 7.01 23.76
N VAL A 11 12.28 6.45 24.47
CA VAL A 11 12.24 5.05 24.92
C VAL A 11 11.07 4.80 25.88
N GLU A 12 10.80 5.72 26.81
CA GLU A 12 9.66 5.62 27.72
C GLU A 12 8.31 5.74 27.00
N ALA A 13 8.20 6.65 26.02
CA ALA A 13 6.97 6.77 25.23
C ALA A 13 6.73 5.51 24.39
N LEU A 14 7.78 4.96 23.79
CA LEU A 14 7.70 3.73 22.99
C LEU A 14 7.38 2.50 23.84
N SER A 15 7.88 2.39 25.07
CA SER A 15 7.57 1.23 25.93
C SER A 15 6.10 1.18 26.37
N LYS A 16 5.41 2.33 26.40
CA LYS A 16 3.98 2.42 26.66
C LYS A 16 3.14 2.17 25.40
N TRP A 17 3.63 2.67 24.26
CA TRP A 17 2.90 2.65 23.00
C TRP A 17 3.05 1.33 22.22
N PHE A 18 4.25 0.77 22.17
CA PHE A 18 4.61 -0.35 21.29
C PHE A 18 4.84 -1.65 22.05
N ASP A 19 4.28 -2.74 21.52
CA ASP A 19 4.50 -4.10 21.97
C ASP A 19 4.59 -5.02 20.75
N VAL A 20 5.76 -5.63 20.53
CA VAL A 20 6.02 -6.48 19.36
C VAL A 20 5.18 -7.77 19.38
N SER A 21 4.78 -8.25 20.56
CA SER A 21 3.99 -9.49 20.69
C SER A 21 2.57 -9.33 20.16
N ARG A 22 2.03 -8.10 20.16
CA ARG A 22 0.71 -7.80 19.56
C ARG A 22 0.62 -8.13 18.08
N TYR A 23 1.77 -8.20 17.40
CA TYR A 23 1.85 -8.52 15.97
C TYR A 23 1.87 -10.03 15.70
N ASP A 24 1.89 -10.89 16.73
CA ASP A 24 1.79 -12.33 16.55
C ASP A 24 0.42 -12.73 15.96
N ALA A 25 -0.63 -11.95 16.20
CA ALA A 25 -1.94 -12.12 15.56
C ALA A 25 -1.90 -12.01 14.02
N LEU A 26 -0.83 -11.44 13.44
CA LEU A 26 -0.66 -11.36 11.99
C LEU A 26 -0.17 -12.67 11.37
N LYS A 27 0.34 -13.62 12.17
CA LYS A 27 0.84 -14.91 11.69
C LYS A 27 -0.27 -15.82 11.17
N ASP A 28 -1.49 -15.64 11.70
CA ASP A 28 -2.65 -16.45 11.35
C ASP A 28 -3.44 -15.87 10.16
N LEU A 29 -2.99 -14.74 9.59
CA LEU A 29 -3.66 -14.09 8.48
C LEU A 29 -3.36 -14.78 7.15
N THR A 30 -4.40 -14.86 6.31
CA THR A 30 -4.27 -15.22 4.89
C THR A 30 -3.46 -14.16 4.12
N LEU A 31 -3.03 -14.54 2.92
CA LEU A 31 -2.32 -13.68 1.99
C LEU A 31 -3.08 -12.37 1.72
N GLU A 32 -4.38 -12.50 1.44
CA GLU A 32 -5.30 -11.42 1.12
C GLU A 32 -5.47 -10.48 2.33
N GLN A 33 -5.56 -11.05 3.52
CA GLN A 33 -5.67 -10.27 4.76
C GLN A 33 -4.39 -9.49 5.06
N ILE A 34 -3.21 -10.09 4.89
CA ILE A 34 -1.93 -9.37 5.04
C ILE A 34 -1.81 -8.26 4.00
N TYR A 35 -2.26 -8.50 2.77
CA TYR A 35 -2.28 -7.48 1.73
C TYR A 35 -3.12 -6.26 2.15
N ALA A 36 -4.32 -6.51 2.66
CA ALA A 36 -5.20 -5.46 3.15
C ALA A 36 -4.61 -4.73 4.38
N GLU A 37 -3.92 -5.43 5.28
CA GLU A 37 -3.21 -4.81 6.41
C GLU A 37 -2.11 -3.83 5.96
N LEU A 38 -1.36 -4.20 4.91
CA LEU A 38 -0.32 -3.35 4.34
C LEU A 38 -0.91 -2.12 3.64
N GLU A 39 -1.93 -2.32 2.80
CA GLU A 39 -2.62 -1.21 2.11
C GLU A 39 -3.21 -0.20 3.10
N ARG A 40 -3.87 -0.68 4.17
CA ARG A 40 -4.45 0.21 5.19
C ARG A 40 -3.38 1.02 5.93
N ARG A 41 -2.26 0.39 6.32
CA ARG A 41 -1.15 1.12 6.96
C ARG A 41 -0.50 2.12 6.02
N MET A 42 -0.32 1.78 4.75
CA MET A 42 0.18 2.72 3.75
C MET A 42 -0.80 3.89 3.54
N PHE A 43 -2.10 3.61 3.51
CA PHE A 43 -3.14 4.63 3.42
C PHE A 43 -3.07 5.57 4.62
N VAL A 44 -3.05 5.04 5.85
CA VAL A 44 -2.93 5.84 7.09
C VAL A 44 -1.67 6.71 7.07
N TYR A 45 -0.52 6.11 6.72
CA TYR A 45 0.75 6.82 6.63
C TYR A 45 0.68 8.00 5.64
N LYS A 46 0.16 7.77 4.43
CA LYS A 46 0.00 8.81 3.40
C LYS A 46 -1.03 9.87 3.81
N ALA A 47 -2.16 9.44 4.34
CA ALA A 47 -3.24 10.32 4.80
C ALA A 47 -2.71 11.30 5.86
N ARG A 48 -1.88 10.82 6.80
CA ARG A 48 -1.21 11.67 7.80
C ARG A 48 -0.25 12.70 7.21
N GLN A 49 0.39 12.43 6.06
CA GLN A 49 1.23 13.43 5.38
C GLN A 49 0.40 14.57 4.78
N GLN A 50 -0.88 14.30 4.52
CA GLN A 50 -1.84 15.22 3.92
C GLN A 50 -2.93 15.63 4.94
N TRP A 51 -2.64 15.53 6.24
CA TRP A 51 -3.63 15.64 7.32
C TRP A 51 -4.49 16.90 7.24
N GLU A 52 -3.84 18.04 6.95
CA GLU A 52 -4.50 19.35 6.84
C GLU A 52 -5.49 19.42 5.68
N THR A 53 -5.29 18.61 4.63
CA THR A 53 -6.11 18.60 3.42
C THR A 53 -7.17 17.49 3.41
N LEU A 54 -7.21 16.64 4.43
CA LEU A 54 -8.20 15.57 4.54
C LEU A 54 -9.58 16.08 4.97
N ASP A 55 -10.63 15.49 4.42
CA ASP A 55 -11.98 15.65 4.97
C ASP A 55 -12.17 14.86 6.28
N ASP A 56 -13.27 15.15 6.99
CA ASP A 56 -13.55 14.57 8.30
C ASP A 56 -13.74 13.05 8.27
N LYS A 57 -14.26 12.50 7.16
CA LYS A 57 -14.44 11.06 7.01
C LYS A 57 -13.08 10.36 6.98
N HIS A 58 -12.13 10.86 6.18
CA HIS A 58 -10.79 10.29 6.10
C HIS A 58 -10.00 10.49 7.40
N ARG A 59 -10.17 11.63 8.09
CA ARG A 59 -9.58 11.85 9.43
C ARG A 59 -10.09 10.84 10.45
N ASN A 60 -11.39 10.59 10.50
CA ASN A 60 -11.98 9.60 11.41
C ASN A 60 -11.47 8.18 11.11
N ALA A 61 -11.31 7.82 9.84
CA ALA A 61 -10.74 6.53 9.46
C ALA A 61 -9.29 6.38 9.94
N VAL A 62 -8.46 7.41 9.79
CA VAL A 62 -7.09 7.43 10.30
C VAL A 62 -7.05 7.25 11.83
N ILE A 63 -7.85 8.03 12.57
CA ILE A 63 -7.91 7.95 14.04
C ILE A 63 -8.34 6.55 14.50
N HIS A 64 -9.35 5.99 13.85
CA HIS A 64 -9.81 4.63 14.14
C HIS A 64 -8.70 3.60 13.90
N HIS A 65 -8.02 3.67 12.76
CA HIS A 65 -6.93 2.75 12.44
C HIS A 65 -5.75 2.87 13.41
N ASP A 66 -5.41 4.09 13.84
CA ASP A 66 -4.37 4.30 14.84
C ASP A 66 -4.72 3.64 16.18
N ALA A 67 -5.97 3.76 16.62
CA ALA A 67 -6.45 3.12 17.83
C ALA A 67 -6.39 1.58 17.72
N MET A 68 -6.76 1.03 16.55
CA MET A 68 -6.71 -0.41 16.28
C MET A 68 -5.27 -0.93 16.31
N ILE A 69 -4.34 -0.27 15.60
CA ILE A 69 -2.90 -0.58 15.63
C ILE A 69 -2.39 -0.55 17.08
N HIS A 70 -2.70 0.51 17.83
CA HIS A 70 -2.28 0.64 19.22
C HIS A 70 -2.83 -0.51 20.07
N SER A 71 -4.08 -0.92 19.88
CA SER A 71 -4.68 -2.02 20.65
C SER A 71 -4.17 -3.41 20.27
N GLY A 72 -3.31 -3.54 19.25
CA GLY A 72 -2.85 -4.83 18.75
C GLY A 72 -3.91 -5.58 17.95
N ARG A 73 -4.96 -4.89 17.52
CA ARG A 73 -6.01 -5.47 16.68
C ARG A 73 -5.62 -5.33 15.22
N VAL A 74 -5.89 -6.39 14.47
CA VAL A 74 -5.80 -6.41 13.01
C VAL A 74 -6.77 -5.34 12.47
N LEU A 75 -6.35 -4.55 11.48
CA LEU A 75 -7.19 -3.50 10.89
C LEU A 75 -8.35 -4.06 10.06
N LEU A 76 -8.33 -5.37 9.80
CA LEU A 76 -9.37 -6.13 9.12
C LEU A 76 -10.41 -6.61 10.13
N GLU A 77 -11.39 -5.76 10.42
CA GLU A 77 -12.73 -6.29 10.71
C GLU A 77 -13.43 -6.42 9.36
N ASP A 78 -13.86 -7.64 9.02
CA ASP A 78 -14.49 -8.03 7.74
C ASP A 78 -15.69 -7.16 7.31
N LYS A 79 -16.17 -6.29 8.19
CA LYS A 79 -17.39 -5.50 8.02
C LYS A 79 -17.29 -4.35 7.03
N TRP A 80 -16.10 -3.75 6.81
CA TRP A 80 -16.00 -2.63 5.86
C TRP A 80 -16.16 -3.05 4.40
N ILE A 81 -15.79 -4.29 4.03
CA ILE A 81 -15.98 -4.76 2.64
C ILE A 81 -17.48 -5.04 2.37
N SER A 82 -18.22 -5.51 3.37
CA SER A 82 -19.67 -5.79 3.21
C SER A 82 -20.57 -4.57 3.41
N GLU A 83 -20.18 -3.61 4.26
CA GLU A 83 -21.04 -2.45 4.60
C GLU A 83 -20.66 -1.16 3.86
N SER A 84 -19.43 -1.05 3.33
CA SER A 84 -19.11 0.03 2.39
C SER A 84 -19.47 -0.43 0.98
N HIS A 85 -20.18 0.38 0.22
CA HIS A 85 -20.40 0.17 -1.23
C HIS A 85 -19.08 0.30 -2.05
N MET A 86 -17.95 -0.07 -1.47
CA MET A 86 -16.61 0.09 -2.02
C MET A 86 -16.07 -1.29 -2.39
N LEU A 87 -15.73 -1.44 -3.66
CA LEU A 87 -15.06 -2.63 -4.17
C LEU A 87 -13.57 -2.62 -3.75
N SER A 88 -13.02 -3.79 -3.42
CA SER A 88 -11.62 -3.95 -3.03
C SER A 88 -10.66 -3.47 -4.12
N HIS A 89 -9.51 -2.94 -3.71
CA HIS A 89 -8.50 -2.42 -4.63
C HIS A 89 -7.07 -2.50 -4.05
N SER A 90 -6.09 -2.32 -4.94
CA SER A 90 -4.66 -2.22 -4.66
C SER A 90 -4.10 -0.89 -5.17
N TYR A 91 -2.84 -0.61 -4.83
CA TYR A 91 -2.11 0.52 -5.44
C TYR A 91 -2.01 0.44 -6.98
N ALA A 92 -2.09 -0.76 -7.57
CA ALA A 92 -1.90 -1.01 -9.00
C ALA A 92 -3.21 -1.26 -9.76
N VAL A 93 -4.16 -1.96 -9.14
CA VAL A 93 -5.45 -2.36 -9.71
C VAL A 93 -6.56 -1.81 -8.84
N ARG A 94 -7.38 -0.94 -9.39
CA ARG A 94 -8.50 -0.33 -8.68
C ARG A 94 -9.74 -0.26 -9.57
N PRO A 95 -10.93 -0.53 -9.03
CA PRO A 95 -12.19 -0.25 -9.69
C PRO A 95 -12.26 1.21 -10.13
N MET A 96 -12.81 1.45 -11.31
CA MET A 96 -12.95 2.81 -11.83
C MET A 96 -13.94 3.59 -10.97
N THR A 97 -13.56 4.80 -10.56
CA THR A 97 -14.47 5.69 -9.83
C THR A 97 -15.32 6.49 -10.82
N ARG A 98 -16.51 6.93 -10.39
CA ARG A 98 -17.34 7.88 -11.15
C ARG A 98 -16.56 9.11 -11.61
N ASN A 99 -15.70 9.66 -10.74
CA ASN A 99 -14.88 10.82 -11.08
C ASN A 99 -13.82 10.49 -12.14
N SER A 100 -13.20 9.30 -12.07
CA SER A 100 -12.27 8.84 -13.11
C SER A 100 -12.97 8.69 -14.45
N LEU A 101 -14.16 8.07 -14.49
CA LEU A 101 -14.98 7.96 -15.69
C LEU A 101 -15.30 9.33 -16.29
N PHE A 102 -15.73 10.29 -15.45
CA PHE A 102 -16.02 11.65 -15.90
C PHE A 102 -14.79 12.34 -16.51
N ASN A 103 -13.61 12.18 -15.89
CA ASN A 103 -12.37 12.75 -16.43
C ASN A 103 -11.99 12.13 -17.78
N TYR A 104 -12.18 10.82 -17.96
CA TYR A 104 -11.99 10.17 -19.26
C TYR A 104 -13.01 10.66 -20.30
N GLY A 105 -14.28 10.82 -19.93
CA GLY A 105 -15.29 11.41 -20.81
C GLY A 105 -14.93 12.82 -21.27
N ARG A 106 -14.37 13.66 -20.38
CA ARG A 106 -13.86 14.99 -20.77
C ARG A 106 -12.64 14.92 -21.68
N ALA A 107 -11.77 13.93 -21.49
CA ALA A 107 -10.61 13.73 -22.35
C ALA A 107 -11.06 13.32 -23.77
N MET A 108 -12.00 12.39 -23.88
CA MET A 108 -12.62 11.98 -25.15
C MET A 108 -13.26 13.16 -25.86
N TYR A 109 -14.13 13.90 -25.17
CA TYR A 109 -14.79 15.07 -25.73
C TYR A 109 -13.79 16.09 -26.29
N ARG A 110 -12.64 16.29 -25.63
CA ARG A 110 -11.61 17.19 -26.16
C ARG A 110 -10.98 16.67 -27.44
N LEU A 111 -10.67 15.38 -27.54
CA LEU A 111 -10.07 14.81 -28.74
C LEU A 111 -11.02 14.85 -29.94
N GLU A 112 -12.31 14.59 -29.70
CA GLU A 112 -13.33 14.62 -30.76
C GLU A 112 -13.64 16.03 -31.27
N ASN A 113 -13.50 17.05 -30.42
CA ASN A 113 -13.91 18.43 -30.74
C ASN A 113 -12.75 19.40 -30.96
N THR A 114 -11.50 18.96 -30.79
CA THR A 114 -10.32 19.77 -31.08
C THR A 114 -9.82 19.40 -32.48
N PRO A 115 -9.64 20.36 -33.40
CA PRO A 115 -9.08 20.06 -34.71
C PRO A 115 -7.75 19.33 -34.53
N PRO A 116 -7.52 18.18 -35.20
CA PRO A 116 -6.27 17.46 -35.05
C PRO A 116 -5.11 18.39 -35.45
N GLU A 117 -4.12 18.53 -34.59
CA GLU A 117 -2.82 19.05 -35.02
C GLU A 117 -2.28 18.11 -36.12
N GLU A 118 -1.57 18.65 -37.12
CA GLU A 118 -1.17 17.91 -38.35
C GLU A 118 -0.48 16.56 -38.10
N ASN A 119 0.01 16.28 -36.88
CA ASN A 119 0.77 15.09 -36.52
C ASN A 119 0.07 14.14 -35.52
N VAL A 120 -1.18 14.40 -35.10
CA VAL A 120 -1.88 13.53 -34.13
C VAL A 120 -3.02 12.79 -34.81
N SER A 121 -2.74 11.55 -35.26
CA SER A 121 -3.76 10.62 -35.75
C SER A 121 -4.31 9.81 -34.58
N VAL A 122 -5.60 9.99 -34.29
CA VAL A 122 -6.35 9.21 -33.29
C VAL A 122 -7.40 8.38 -34.02
N SER A 123 -7.33 7.06 -33.91
CA SER A 123 -8.18 6.16 -34.71
C SER A 123 -8.56 4.84 -34.03
N SER A 124 -7.99 4.54 -32.86
CA SER A 124 -8.25 3.26 -32.20
C SER A 124 -9.67 3.18 -31.64
N ASP A 125 -10.36 2.06 -31.88
CA ASP A 125 -11.64 1.76 -31.20
C ASP A 125 -11.46 1.42 -29.71
N TYR A 126 -10.24 1.13 -29.27
CA TYR A 126 -9.94 0.80 -27.88
C TYR A 126 -9.60 2.05 -27.09
N ILE A 127 -10.44 2.38 -26.11
CA ILE A 127 -10.35 3.63 -25.33
C ILE A 127 -8.96 3.92 -24.74
N SER A 128 -8.26 2.89 -24.27
CA SER A 128 -6.93 3.04 -23.66
C SER A 128 -5.88 3.49 -24.67
N GLU A 129 -5.94 2.97 -25.89
CA GLU A 129 -5.04 3.30 -27.00
C GLU A 129 -5.46 4.61 -27.67
N TYR A 130 -6.77 4.83 -27.85
CA TYR A 130 -7.32 6.11 -28.35
C TYR A 130 -6.83 7.30 -27.51
N LEU A 131 -6.99 7.21 -26.18
CA LEU A 131 -6.53 8.26 -25.27
C LEU A 131 -5.00 8.42 -25.27
N LYS A 132 -4.26 7.35 -25.55
CA LYS A 132 -2.79 7.40 -25.65
C LYS A 132 -2.35 8.11 -26.94
N GLN A 133 -2.95 7.76 -28.07
CA GLN A 133 -2.71 8.43 -29.36
C GLN A 133 -2.97 9.93 -29.26
N GLY A 134 -4.03 10.33 -28.54
CA GLY A 134 -4.35 11.73 -28.24
C GLY A 134 -3.51 12.38 -27.14
N GLY A 135 -2.51 11.72 -26.56
CA GLY A 135 -1.66 12.28 -25.50
C GLY A 135 -2.34 12.50 -24.14
N LEU A 136 -3.54 11.94 -23.92
CA LEU A 136 -4.35 12.10 -22.71
C LEU A 136 -4.29 10.90 -21.76
N ASN A 137 -3.40 9.93 -22.02
CA ASN A 137 -3.10 8.80 -21.13
C ASN A 137 -1.60 8.71 -20.76
N PRO A 138 -1.01 9.72 -20.10
CA PRO A 138 0.44 9.78 -19.84
C PRO A 138 0.94 8.68 -18.90
N ALA A 139 0.05 8.01 -18.18
CA ALA A 139 0.39 6.92 -17.25
C ALA A 139 0.20 5.52 -17.84
N ASN A 140 -0.11 5.40 -19.14
CA ASN A 140 -0.41 4.12 -19.82
C ASN A 140 -1.42 3.26 -19.05
N LYS A 141 -2.46 3.89 -18.49
CA LYS A 141 -3.49 3.18 -17.74
C LYS A 141 -4.38 2.39 -18.70
N MET A 142 -4.61 1.12 -18.35
CA MET A 142 -5.60 0.30 -19.03
C MET A 142 -6.98 0.54 -18.41
N LEU A 143 -7.93 0.89 -19.26
CA LEU A 143 -9.35 0.83 -18.97
C LEU A 143 -9.84 -0.50 -19.55
N ILE A 144 -10.38 -1.35 -18.67
CA ILE A 144 -10.79 -2.71 -19.01
C ILE A 144 -12.19 -2.97 -18.46
N GLU A 145 -12.88 -3.87 -19.15
CA GLU A 145 -14.10 -4.49 -18.69
C GLU A 145 -13.77 -5.94 -18.33
N ILE A 146 -14.27 -6.40 -17.19
CA ILE A 146 -14.10 -7.78 -16.75
C ILE A 146 -15.50 -8.29 -16.44
N ASP A 147 -15.93 -9.31 -17.18
CA ASP A 147 -17.16 -10.02 -16.91
C ASP A 147 -16.89 -11.08 -15.83
N LEU A 148 -17.52 -10.93 -14.67
CA LEU A 148 -17.35 -11.83 -13.53
C LEU A 148 -18.24 -13.07 -13.63
N GLU A 149 -19.23 -13.07 -14.52
CA GLU A 149 -20.15 -14.21 -14.70
C GLU A 149 -19.64 -15.19 -15.76
N GLU A 150 -18.76 -14.73 -16.66
CA GLU A 150 -18.32 -15.50 -17.83
C GLU A 150 -17.29 -16.61 -17.50
N ALA A 151 -16.50 -16.45 -16.44
CA ALA A 151 -15.42 -17.38 -16.11
C ALA A 151 -15.11 -17.46 -14.61
N SER A 152 -14.44 -18.54 -14.19
CA SER A 152 -13.98 -18.70 -12.81
C SER A 152 -12.91 -17.67 -12.45
N SER A 153 -12.69 -17.44 -11.14
CA SER A 153 -11.62 -16.54 -10.67
C SER A 153 -10.24 -16.93 -11.20
N ASP A 154 -9.96 -18.23 -11.30
CA ASP A 154 -8.66 -18.74 -11.74
C ASP A 154 -8.47 -18.53 -13.24
N ASP A 155 -9.53 -18.75 -14.04
CA ASP A 155 -9.50 -18.51 -15.48
C ASP A 155 -9.36 -17.02 -15.79
N LEU A 156 -10.10 -16.16 -15.09
CA LEU A 156 -9.98 -14.70 -15.21
C LEU A 156 -8.56 -14.23 -14.87
N ALA A 157 -7.94 -14.79 -13.83
CA ALA A 157 -6.58 -14.46 -13.46
C ALA A 157 -5.57 -14.85 -14.55
N GLU A 158 -5.71 -16.03 -15.15
CA GLU A 158 -4.79 -16.49 -16.21
C GLU A 158 -4.98 -15.67 -17.51
N HIS A 159 -6.23 -15.34 -17.87
CA HIS A 159 -6.53 -14.43 -18.98
C HIS A 159 -5.87 -13.06 -18.78
N LEU A 160 -6.05 -12.45 -17.61
CA LEU A 160 -5.44 -11.15 -17.28
C LEU A 160 -3.92 -11.20 -17.34
N LYS A 161 -3.30 -12.26 -16.83
CA LYS A 161 -1.84 -12.44 -16.86
C LYS A 161 -1.29 -12.47 -18.29
N VAL A 162 -1.95 -13.19 -19.21
CA VAL A 162 -1.57 -13.24 -20.63
C VAL A 162 -1.75 -11.87 -21.27
N LEU A 163 -2.93 -11.25 -21.10
CA LEU A 163 -3.28 -9.98 -21.74
C LEU A 163 -2.42 -8.81 -21.25
N ILE A 164 -2.17 -8.70 -19.93
CA ILE A 164 -1.30 -7.66 -19.37
C ILE A 164 0.09 -7.69 -20.01
N SER A 165 0.64 -8.89 -20.20
CA SER A 165 1.95 -9.06 -20.84
C SER A 165 1.95 -8.59 -22.29
N GLN A 166 0.85 -8.79 -23.01
CA GLN A 166 0.68 -8.32 -24.39
C GLN A 166 0.49 -6.80 -24.45
N TRP A 167 -0.37 -6.24 -23.59
CA TRP A 167 -0.61 -4.79 -23.52
C TRP A 167 0.64 -4.01 -23.14
N GLN A 168 1.44 -4.50 -22.19
CA GLN A 168 2.71 -3.85 -21.82
C GLN A 168 3.67 -3.75 -23.00
N LYS A 169 3.77 -4.81 -23.82
CA LYS A 169 4.57 -4.81 -25.04
C LYS A 169 3.99 -3.86 -26.09
N HIS A 170 2.70 -3.98 -26.38
CA HIS A 170 2.02 -3.17 -27.40
C HIS A 170 2.10 -1.68 -27.09
N LEU A 171 1.88 -1.31 -25.83
CA LEU A 171 1.89 0.08 -25.40
C LEU A 171 3.30 0.64 -25.15
N ASN A 172 4.36 -0.16 -25.36
CA ASN A 172 5.74 0.21 -25.04
C ASN A 172 5.87 0.74 -23.60
N VAL A 173 5.19 0.10 -22.64
CA VAL A 173 5.24 0.52 -21.25
C VAL A 173 6.68 0.31 -20.75
N PRO A 174 7.34 1.36 -20.21
CA PRO A 174 8.66 1.19 -19.64
C PRO A 174 8.59 0.12 -18.56
N LYS A 175 9.52 -0.83 -18.58
CA LYS A 175 9.60 -1.83 -17.53
C LYS A 175 9.66 -1.08 -16.19
N PRO A 176 8.80 -1.43 -15.22
CA PRO A 176 8.95 -0.87 -13.89
C PRO A 176 10.38 -1.18 -13.43
N PRO A 177 11.00 -0.28 -12.63
CA PRO A 177 12.32 -0.55 -12.08
C PRO A 177 12.33 -1.95 -11.49
N GLU A 178 13.40 -2.71 -11.74
CA GLU A 178 13.53 -4.07 -11.20
C GLU A 178 13.27 -3.98 -9.70
N LYS A 179 12.14 -4.54 -9.29
CA LYS A 179 11.84 -4.68 -7.88
C LYS A 179 12.67 -5.86 -7.44
N ASP A 180 13.54 -5.66 -6.45
CA ASP A 180 14.21 -6.74 -5.70
C ASP A 180 13.21 -7.72 -5.04
N PHE A 181 11.90 -7.40 -5.13
CA PHE A 181 10.82 -8.03 -4.41
C PHE A 181 9.79 -8.64 -5.37
N ARG A 182 9.75 -9.98 -5.41
CA ARG A 182 8.64 -10.74 -6.02
C ARG A 182 7.62 -11.09 -4.94
N PHE A 183 6.37 -10.72 -5.16
CA PHE A 183 5.26 -11.04 -4.26
C PHE A 183 4.93 -12.55 -4.29
N GLY A 184 4.70 -13.18 -3.14
CA GLY A 184 4.38 -14.62 -2.99
C GLY A 184 4.60 -15.12 -1.56
N HIS A 185 4.13 -16.31 -1.21
CA HIS A 185 4.10 -16.82 0.18
C HIS A 185 5.43 -16.67 0.96
N LYS A 186 6.57 -16.99 0.34
CA LYS A 186 7.91 -16.82 0.94
C LYS A 186 8.25 -15.35 1.28
N THR A 187 7.71 -14.43 0.51
CA THR A 187 7.90 -13.00 0.68
C THR A 187 7.04 -12.45 1.82
N PHE A 188 5.87 -13.05 2.05
CA PHE A 188 5.05 -12.77 3.24
C PHE A 188 5.67 -13.30 4.52
N GLN A 189 6.24 -14.50 4.47
CA GLN A 189 7.00 -15.02 5.60
C GLN A 189 8.12 -14.05 5.99
N LYS A 190 8.85 -13.50 5.01
CA LYS A 190 9.84 -12.45 5.24
C LYS A 190 9.24 -11.17 5.87
N ILE A 191 8.07 -10.71 5.42
CA ILE A 191 7.40 -9.54 6.01
C ILE A 191 7.16 -9.74 7.53
N LEU A 192 6.73 -10.95 7.91
CA LEU A 192 6.50 -11.30 9.31
C LEU A 192 7.81 -11.50 10.09
N ASP A 193 8.77 -12.25 9.53
CA ASP A 193 10.04 -12.59 10.17
C ASP A 193 10.92 -11.35 10.41
N TYR A 194 11.00 -10.46 9.41
CA TYR A 194 11.74 -9.20 9.51
C TYR A 194 10.98 -8.10 10.24
N LYS A 195 9.80 -8.42 10.82
CA LYS A 195 9.01 -7.46 11.60
C LYS A 195 8.71 -6.16 10.82
N ILE A 196 8.44 -6.29 9.51
CA ILE A 196 8.24 -5.15 8.61
C ILE A 196 6.99 -4.35 9.01
N ILE A 197 5.88 -5.02 9.31
CA ILE A 197 4.65 -4.35 9.76
C ILE A 197 4.87 -3.57 11.08
N PRO A 198 5.45 -4.18 12.14
CA PRO A 198 5.81 -3.43 13.34
C PRO A 198 6.77 -2.25 13.09
N LEU A 199 7.71 -2.40 12.15
CA LEU A 199 8.59 -1.29 11.75
C LEU A 199 7.81 -0.16 11.05
N MET A 200 6.85 -0.47 10.18
CA MET A 200 5.97 0.53 9.56
C MET A 200 5.21 1.34 10.61
N ASP A 201 4.70 0.68 11.65
CA ASP A 201 3.94 1.34 12.71
C ASP A 201 4.85 2.23 13.58
N LEU A 202 6.12 1.84 13.81
CA LEU A 202 7.12 2.71 14.45
C LEU A 202 7.48 3.92 13.58
N ILE A 203 7.55 3.78 12.26
CA ILE A 203 7.75 4.90 11.32
C ILE A 203 6.54 5.84 11.33
N ALA A 204 5.32 5.30 11.42
CA ALA A 204 4.11 6.11 11.58
C ALA A 204 4.11 6.87 12.91
N TRP A 205 4.61 6.25 13.99
CA TRP A 205 4.79 6.90 15.28
C TRP A 205 5.80 8.05 15.22
N GLU A 206 6.93 7.88 14.53
CA GLU A 206 7.90 8.96 14.28
C GLU A 206 7.23 10.18 13.64
N GLN A 207 6.39 9.94 12.63
CA GLN A 207 5.65 10.98 11.93
C GLN A 207 4.63 11.68 12.84
N LEU A 208 3.84 10.93 13.62
CA LEU A 208 2.84 11.52 14.54
C LEU A 208 3.49 12.41 15.59
N ASN A 209 4.62 11.98 16.14
CA ASN A 209 5.27 12.67 17.25
C ASN A 209 6.33 13.69 16.78
N ASN A 210 6.57 13.77 15.47
CA ASN A 210 7.65 14.54 14.87
C ASN A 210 9.01 14.23 15.53
N GLN A 211 9.26 12.97 15.84
CA GLN A 211 10.49 12.47 16.48
C GLN A 211 11.20 11.46 15.59
N LYS A 212 12.51 11.28 15.80
CA LYS A 212 13.29 10.22 15.14
C LYS A 212 13.78 9.22 16.17
N ILE A 213 13.44 7.95 15.96
CA ILE A 213 13.88 6.81 16.74
C ILE A 213 15.23 6.37 16.17
N LYS A 214 16.25 6.30 17.04
CA LYS A 214 17.58 5.84 16.62
C LYS A 214 17.54 4.35 16.29
N TYR A 215 18.29 3.93 15.27
CA TYR A 215 18.35 2.53 14.82
C TYR A 215 18.62 1.50 15.96
N PRO A 216 19.53 1.74 16.93
CA PRO A 216 19.72 0.79 18.04
C PRO A 216 18.48 0.59 18.91
N VAL A 217 17.66 1.63 19.05
CA VAL A 217 16.39 1.57 19.79
C VAL A 217 15.38 0.74 18.99
N LEU A 218 15.23 0.98 17.69
CA LEU A 218 14.38 0.18 16.80
C LEU A 218 14.76 -1.31 16.85
N ALA A 219 16.04 -1.63 16.63
CA ALA A 219 16.51 -3.02 16.62
C ALA A 219 16.24 -3.73 17.95
N GLY A 220 16.45 -3.03 19.08
CA GLY A 220 16.22 -3.62 20.39
C GLY A 220 14.75 -3.74 20.79
N ILE A 221 13.85 -2.97 20.17
CA ILE A 221 12.39 -3.06 20.37
C ILE A 221 11.78 -4.15 19.46
N LEU A 222 12.26 -4.24 18.21
CA LEU A 222 11.78 -5.23 17.24
C LEU A 222 12.31 -6.64 17.50
N HIS A 223 13.52 -6.74 18.03
CA HIS A 223 14.21 -8.00 18.31
C HIS A 223 14.72 -8.04 19.76
N PRO A 224 13.81 -8.10 20.76
CA PRO A 224 14.20 -8.14 22.17
C PRO A 224 15.10 -9.35 22.48
N ASP A 225 14.89 -10.48 21.79
CA ASP A 225 15.66 -11.72 22.00
C ASP A 225 17.12 -11.62 21.53
N MET A 226 17.42 -10.77 20.54
CA MET A 226 18.80 -10.54 20.08
C MET A 226 19.67 -9.83 21.13
N ARG A 227 19.09 -9.24 22.18
CA ARG A 227 19.84 -8.70 23.31
C ARG A 227 20.47 -9.80 24.18
N TYR A 228 19.89 -11.00 24.23
CA TYR A 228 20.42 -12.12 25.01
C TYR A 228 21.60 -12.83 24.34
N ALA A 229 21.74 -12.73 23.02
CA ALA A 229 22.83 -13.35 22.28
C ALA A 229 24.20 -12.64 22.44
N ARG A 230 24.25 -11.41 22.97
CA ARG A 230 25.51 -10.68 23.24
C ARG A 230 25.92 -10.67 24.72
N GLY A 231 25.15 -11.31 25.60
CA GLY A 231 25.36 -11.27 27.05
C GLY A 231 25.62 -12.62 27.72
N SER A 232 25.79 -13.69 26.96
CA SER A 232 25.90 -15.05 27.48
C SER A 232 27.15 -15.79 26.98
N GLU A 233 28.33 -15.22 27.20
CA GLU A 233 29.54 -16.01 27.41
C GLU A 233 30.17 -15.58 28.74
N PRO A 234 29.97 -16.32 29.85
CA PRO A 234 30.83 -16.19 31.00
C PRO A 234 32.19 -16.80 30.67
N ASN A 235 33.22 -15.97 30.79
CA ASN A 235 34.62 -16.36 30.91
C ASN A 235 34.76 -17.60 31.80
N GLN A 236 35.08 -18.75 31.20
CA GLN A 236 35.71 -19.86 31.88
C GLN A 236 36.96 -20.24 31.09
N ARG A 237 38.12 -19.77 31.58
CA ARG A 237 39.38 -20.49 31.41
C ARG A 237 40.10 -20.47 32.76
N HIS A 238 40.23 -21.69 33.29
CA HIS A 238 41.23 -22.08 34.27
C HIS A 238 42.65 -21.91 33.70
#